data_AF-A0A4Q8M7Z0-F1
#
_entry.id   AF-A0A4Q8M7Z0-F1
#
_cell.length_a   1.000
_cell.length_b   1.000
_cell.length_c   1.000
_cell.angle_alpha   90.00
_cell.angle_beta   90.00
_cell.angle_gamma   90.00
#
_symmetry.space_group_name_H-M   'P 1'
#
loop_
_entity.id
_entity.type
_entity.pdbx_description
1 polymer ?
#
loop_
_entity_poly.entity_id
_entity_poly.type
_entity_poly.pdbx_seq_one_letter_code
_entity_poly.pdbx_strand_id
1 'polypeptide(L)'
;MSVERVQLRRTKGWRMPPNTLKVDRSTRWGNPFTPQGYWDAGYSGSLDVALMHCVEAFEAWASGGWHWAFTGAFLIEHPRPDLAPLRGKNLACWCPIGNPCHADVLLRLANEAQQEGSSDE
;
A
#
# COMPACT_ATOMS: atom_id res chain seq x y z
N MET A 1 8.74 -15.42 -12.32
CA MET A 1 8.92 -15.33 -10.85
C MET A 1 7.65 -14.71 -10.30
N SER A 2 6.92 -15.41 -9.42
CA SER A 2 5.78 -14.82 -8.71
C SER A 2 6.28 -13.78 -7.71
N VAL A 3 5.67 -12.60 -7.68
CA VAL A 3 5.91 -11.60 -6.63
C VAL A 3 5.03 -11.91 -5.41
N GLU A 4 5.55 -11.66 -4.21
CA GLU A 4 4.82 -11.95 -2.97
C GLU A 4 4.94 -10.84 -1.92
N ARG A 5 3.93 -10.79 -1.05
CA ARG A 5 3.97 -9.98 0.17
C ARG A 5 4.76 -10.73 1.24
N VAL A 6 5.72 -10.03 1.84
CA VAL A 6 6.52 -10.54 2.95
C VAL A 6 6.14 -9.83 4.24
N GLN A 7 5.91 -10.59 5.31
CA GLN A 7 5.78 -9.99 6.63
C GLN A 7 7.18 -9.75 7.23
N LEU A 8 7.48 -8.50 7.60
CA LEU A 8 8.68 -8.15 8.36
C LEU A 8 8.64 -8.80 9.75
N ARG A 9 9.78 -9.34 10.20
CA ARG A 9 9.90 -9.95 11.54
C ARG A 9 11.20 -9.51 12.21
N ARG A 10 11.17 -9.41 13.54
CA ARG A 10 12.36 -9.15 14.39
C ARG A 10 12.83 -10.40 15.14
N THR A 11 12.28 -11.56 14.81
CA THR A 11 12.66 -12.84 15.42
C THR A 11 14.12 -13.16 15.11
N LYS A 12 14.87 -13.61 16.13
CA LYS A 12 16.30 -13.97 15.99
C LYS A 12 16.51 -14.92 14.81
N GLY A 13 17.49 -14.63 13.97
CA GLY A 13 17.82 -15.43 12.78
C GLY A 13 17.00 -15.11 11.53
N TRP A 14 15.90 -14.37 11.63
CA TRP A 14 15.14 -13.95 10.45
C TRP A 14 15.96 -13.02 9.56
N ARG A 15 15.84 -13.21 8.25
CA ARG A 15 16.41 -12.35 7.22
C ARG A 15 15.33 -12.07 6.20
N MET A 16 15.29 -10.82 5.73
CA MET A 16 14.43 -10.44 4.63
C MET A 16 14.82 -11.26 3.39
N PRO A 17 13.86 -11.94 2.73
CA PRO A 17 14.16 -12.72 1.54
C PRO A 17 14.82 -11.87 0.45
N PRO A 18 15.66 -12.45 -0.41
CA PRO A 18 16.22 -11.73 -1.55
C PRO A 18 15.10 -11.15 -2.43
N ASN A 19 15.45 -10.14 -3.23
CA ASN A 19 14.49 -9.44 -4.12
C ASN A 19 13.29 -8.79 -3.40
N THR A 20 13.41 -8.50 -2.10
CA THR A 20 12.35 -7.88 -1.30
C THR A 20 12.67 -6.42 -0.97
N LEU A 21 11.72 -5.53 -1.26
CA LEU A 21 11.77 -4.13 -0.85
C LEU A 21 10.92 -3.89 0.39
N LYS A 22 11.47 -3.16 1.35
CA LYS A 22 10.72 -2.69 2.51
C LYS A 22 9.79 -1.55 2.07
N VAL A 23 8.51 -1.65 2.43
CA VAL A 23 7.47 -0.65 2.10
C VAL A 23 6.69 -0.17 3.32
N ASP A 24 7.19 -0.37 4.55
CA ASP A 24 6.48 0.10 5.74
C ASP A 24 6.33 1.64 5.77
N ARG A 25 5.59 2.15 6.77
CA ARG A 25 5.32 3.58 6.95
C ARG A 25 6.55 4.49 7.05
N SER A 26 7.76 3.94 7.24
CA SER A 26 9.00 4.73 7.28
C SER A 26 9.58 4.99 5.88
N THR A 27 8.96 4.46 4.84
CA THR A 27 9.42 4.57 3.45
C THR A 27 8.50 5.46 2.63
N ARG A 28 8.97 5.87 1.45
CA ARG A 28 8.15 6.63 0.48
C ARG A 28 6.93 5.88 -0.08
N TRP A 29 6.83 4.57 0.19
CA TRP A 29 5.69 3.72 -0.19
C TRP A 29 4.81 3.35 1.00
N GLY A 30 5.05 3.98 2.15
CA GLY A 30 4.25 3.78 3.35
C GLY A 30 2.82 4.29 3.18
N ASN A 31 1.87 3.65 3.85
CA ASN A 31 0.50 4.15 3.91
C ASN A 31 0.41 5.42 4.79
N PRO A 32 0.01 6.59 4.25
CA PRO A 32 -0.16 7.80 5.04
C PRO A 32 -1.47 7.79 5.85
N PHE A 33 -2.44 6.93 5.49
CA PHE A 33 -3.72 6.82 6.19
C PHE A 33 -3.56 5.96 7.45
N THR A 34 -4.10 6.44 8.56
CA THR A 34 -4.00 5.78 9.87
C THR A 34 -5.38 5.59 10.48
N PRO A 35 -5.58 4.55 11.31
CA PRO A 35 -6.83 4.38 12.05
C PRO A 35 -7.20 5.61 12.89
N GLN A 36 -6.22 6.29 13.48
CA GLN A 36 -6.48 7.54 14.21
C GLN A 36 -7.04 8.63 13.29
N GLY A 37 -6.42 8.84 12.12
CA GLY A 37 -6.94 9.80 11.14
C GLY A 37 -8.34 9.44 10.63
N TYR A 38 -8.66 8.15 10.52
CA TYR A 38 -10.02 7.68 10.20
C TYR A 38 -11.04 8.11 11.27
N TRP A 39 -10.75 7.90 12.56
CA TRP A 39 -11.64 8.31 13.64
C TRP A 39 -11.70 9.83 13.82
N ASP A 40 -10.57 10.53 13.69
CA ASP A 40 -10.51 11.99 13.77
C ASP A 40 -11.34 12.67 12.66
N ALA A 41 -11.47 12.01 11.50
CA ALA A 41 -12.35 12.45 10.41
C ALA A 41 -13.85 12.18 10.68
N GLY A 42 -14.22 11.67 11.86
CA GLY A 42 -15.61 11.44 12.27
C GLY A 42 -16.17 10.07 11.89
N TYR A 43 -15.34 9.16 11.38
CA TYR A 43 -15.78 7.80 11.07
C TYR A 43 -15.77 6.93 12.33
N SER A 44 -16.59 5.88 12.32
CA SER A 44 -16.73 4.97 13.46
C SER A 44 -16.58 3.52 13.01
N GLY A 45 -16.08 2.67 13.89
CA GLY A 45 -15.85 1.26 13.58
C GLY A 45 -14.73 0.66 14.44
N SER A 46 -14.61 -0.67 14.38
CA SER A 46 -13.50 -1.39 15.01
C SER A 46 -12.15 -1.04 14.35
N LEU A 47 -11.05 -1.47 14.96
CA LEU A 47 -9.72 -1.35 14.37
C LEU A 47 -9.66 -2.03 12.98
N ASP A 48 -10.29 -3.20 12.83
CA ASP A 48 -10.28 -3.94 11.55
C ASP A 48 -11.02 -3.17 10.44
N VAL A 49 -12.15 -2.54 10.79
CA VAL A 49 -12.89 -1.65 9.87
C VAL A 49 -12.03 -0.44 9.49
N ALA A 50 -11.39 0.21 10.46
CA ALA A 50 -10.51 1.35 10.20
C ALA A 50 -9.30 0.97 9.33
N LEU A 51 -8.69 -0.20 9.55
CA LEU A 51 -7.56 -0.71 8.75
C LEU A 51 -7.97 -1.00 7.31
N MET A 52 -9.15 -1.59 7.09
CA MET A 52 -9.71 -1.81 5.76
C MET A 52 -9.85 -0.49 4.99
N HIS A 53 -10.48 0.52 5.60
CA HIS A 53 -10.63 1.83 4.99
C HIS A 53 -9.30 2.56 4.76
N CYS A 54 -8.31 2.36 5.62
CA CYS A 54 -6.96 2.90 5.38
C CYS A 54 -6.29 2.27 4.15
N VAL A 55 -6.56 1.00 3.84
CA VAL A 55 -6.06 0.33 2.63
C VAL A 55 -6.84 0.80 1.40
N GLU A 56 -8.16 0.97 1.49
CA GLU A 56 -8.99 1.53 0.41
C GLU A 56 -8.56 2.96 0.05
N ALA A 57 -8.38 3.83 1.05
CA ALA A 57 -7.89 5.19 0.84
C ALA A 57 -6.49 5.20 0.21
N PHE A 58 -5.62 4.28 0.65
CA PHE A 58 -4.29 4.10 0.06
C PHE A 58 -4.36 3.72 -1.41
N GLU A 59 -5.23 2.78 -1.75
CA GLU A 59 -5.43 2.34 -3.13
C GLU A 59 -5.91 3.48 -4.03
N ALA A 60 -6.94 4.21 -3.61
CA ALA A 60 -7.43 5.36 -4.37
C ALA A 60 -6.32 6.42 -4.55
N TRP A 61 -5.52 6.69 -3.51
CA TRP A 61 -4.42 7.65 -3.58
C TRP A 61 -3.30 7.18 -4.52
N ALA A 62 -2.87 5.92 -4.41
CA ALA A 62 -1.75 5.37 -5.15
C ALA A 62 -2.08 5.13 -6.64
N SER A 63 -3.31 4.69 -6.94
CA SER A 63 -3.82 4.52 -8.31
C SER A 63 -4.20 5.83 -8.98
N GLY A 64 -4.37 6.88 -8.18
CA GLY A 64 -4.74 8.19 -8.65
C GLY A 64 -6.23 8.43 -8.84
N GLY A 65 -7.06 7.56 -8.28
CA GLY A 65 -8.48 7.78 -8.10
C GLY A 65 -8.80 8.92 -7.13
N TRP A 66 -10.08 9.20 -6.99
CA TRP A 66 -10.62 10.19 -6.06
C TRP A 66 -11.18 9.48 -4.82
N HIS A 67 -11.02 10.07 -3.65
CA HIS A 67 -11.54 9.57 -2.38
C HIS A 67 -12.02 10.75 -1.53
N TRP A 68 -13.07 10.55 -0.74
CA TRP A 68 -13.65 11.58 0.11
C TRP A 68 -12.67 12.15 1.14
N ALA A 69 -11.63 11.37 1.50
CA ALA A 69 -10.60 11.77 2.45
C ALA A 69 -9.53 12.72 1.86
N PHE A 70 -9.55 12.99 0.54
CA PHE A 70 -8.52 13.79 -0.11
C PHE A 70 -8.90 15.26 -0.12
N THR A 71 -8.24 16.06 0.70
CA THR A 71 -8.22 17.52 0.52
C THR A 71 -7.14 17.89 -0.49
N GLY A 72 -7.25 19.06 -1.14
CA GLY A 72 -6.18 19.57 -2.01
C GLY A 72 -4.84 19.70 -1.28
N ALA A 73 -4.87 20.08 0.01
CA ALA A 73 -3.68 20.16 0.86
C ALA A 73 -3.04 18.77 1.08
N PHE A 74 -3.86 17.73 1.31
CA PHE A 74 -3.35 16.37 1.49
C PHE A 74 -2.52 15.91 0.29
N LEU A 75 -3.00 16.13 -0.94
CA LEU A 75 -2.29 15.70 -2.16
C LEU A 75 -0.99 16.48 -2.41
N ILE A 76 -0.87 17.71 -1.92
CA ILE A 76 0.36 18.50 -1.97
C ILE A 76 1.39 17.94 -0.98
N GLU A 77 0.96 17.62 0.24
CA GLU A 77 1.82 17.07 1.29
C GLU A 77 2.20 15.61 1.02
N HIS A 78 1.34 14.87 0.31
CA HIS A 78 1.49 13.45 0.03
C HIS A 78 1.42 13.19 -1.48
N PRO A 79 2.50 13.52 -2.23
CA PRO A 79 2.57 13.20 -3.65
C PRO A 79 2.49 11.69 -3.85
N ARG A 80 1.83 11.28 -4.95
CA ARG A 80 1.63 9.87 -5.26
C ARG A 80 2.96 9.11 -5.34
N PRO A 81 3.00 7.84 -4.92
CA PRO A 81 4.23 7.08 -4.89
C PRO A 81 4.62 6.64 -6.30
N ASP A 82 5.91 6.78 -6.65
CA ASP A 82 6.45 6.14 -7.86
C ASP A 82 6.51 4.62 -7.69
N LEU A 83 5.73 3.91 -8.50
CA LEU A 83 5.59 2.45 -8.44
C LEU A 83 6.59 1.71 -9.34
N ALA A 84 7.27 2.38 -10.27
CA ALA A 84 8.16 1.72 -11.23
C ALA A 84 9.27 0.88 -10.55
N PRO A 85 9.91 1.32 -9.44
CA PRO A 85 10.92 0.52 -8.74
C PRO A 85 10.40 -0.76 -8.06
N LEU A 86 9.08 -0.88 -7.90
CA LEU A 86 8.45 -2.02 -7.22
C LEU A 86 8.15 -3.19 -8.17
N ARG A 87 8.20 -2.97 -9.49
CA ARG A 87 7.87 -3.99 -10.49
C ARG A 87 8.78 -5.21 -10.34
N GLY A 88 8.17 -6.40 -10.29
CA GLY A 88 8.90 -7.66 -10.14
C GLY A 88 9.61 -7.84 -8.78
N LYS A 89 9.31 -7.01 -7.77
CA LYS A 89 9.86 -7.13 -6.41
C LYS A 89 8.84 -7.73 -5.45
N ASN A 90 9.34 -8.48 -4.48
CA ASN A 90 8.57 -8.80 -3.28
C ASN A 90 8.48 -7.55 -2.40
N LEU A 91 7.37 -7.36 -1.70
CA LEU A 91 7.17 -6.18 -0.86
C LEU A 91 6.98 -6.56 0.60
N ALA A 92 7.75 -5.95 1.50
CA ALA A 92 7.75 -6.25 2.92
C ALA A 92 7.12 -5.16 3.79
N CYS A 93 6.16 -5.55 4.61
CA CYS A 93 5.49 -4.71 5.60
C CYS A 93 5.32 -5.45 6.94
N TRP A 94 5.05 -4.73 8.03
CA TRP A 94 4.83 -5.33 9.36
C TRP A 94 3.45 -5.99 9.52
N CYS A 95 2.47 -5.60 8.71
CA CYS A 95 1.10 -6.10 8.81
C CYS A 95 1.07 -7.65 8.73
N PRO A 96 0.29 -8.34 9.59
CA PRO A 96 0.17 -9.80 9.53
C PRO A 96 -0.37 -10.29 8.20
N ILE A 97 0.16 -11.41 7.70
CA ILE A 97 -0.37 -12.08 6.51
C ILE A 97 -1.83 -12.49 6.75
N GLY A 98 -2.68 -12.33 5.74
CA GLY A 98 -4.13 -12.58 5.83
C GLY A 98 -4.96 -11.36 6.23
N ASN A 99 -4.35 -10.29 6.75
CA ASN A 99 -5.01 -9.01 6.97
C ASN A 99 -4.78 -8.04 5.80
N PRO A 100 -5.72 -7.11 5.52
CA PRO A 100 -5.52 -6.04 4.54
C PRO A 100 -4.19 -5.30 4.76
N CYS A 101 -3.47 -5.04 3.68
CA CYS A 101 -2.22 -4.27 3.73
C CYS A 101 -2.00 -3.50 2.44
N HIS A 102 -1.38 -2.33 2.58
CA HIS A 102 -1.00 -1.51 1.44
C HIS A 102 0.08 -2.17 0.57
N ALA A 103 0.87 -3.10 1.11
CA ALA A 103 1.84 -3.87 0.32
C ALA A 103 1.16 -4.73 -0.75
N ASP A 104 -0.05 -5.25 -0.49
CA ASP A 104 -0.81 -6.01 -1.48
C ASP A 104 -1.29 -5.09 -2.61
N VAL A 105 -1.75 -3.89 -2.27
CA VAL A 105 -2.13 -2.85 -3.25
C VAL A 105 -0.93 -2.46 -4.12
N LEU A 106 0.23 -2.20 -3.51
CA LEU A 106 1.45 -1.85 -4.23
C LEU A 106 1.93 -2.98 -5.15
N LEU A 107 1.89 -4.24 -4.68
CA LEU A 107 2.21 -5.41 -5.50
C LEU A 107 1.31 -5.46 -6.72
N ARG A 108 0.01 -5.28 -6.53
CA ARG A 108 -0.96 -5.30 -7.61
C ARG A 108 -0.73 -4.16 -8.60
N LEU A 109 -0.76 -2.91 -8.16
CA LEU A 109 -0.61 -1.73 -9.01
C LEU A 109 0.73 -1.69 -9.77
N ALA A 110 1.85 -2.07 -9.12
CA ALA A 110 3.16 -2.05 -9.76
C ALA A 110 3.33 -3.10 -10.88
N ASN A 111 2.49 -4.14 -10.87
CA ASN A 111 2.56 -5.26 -11.81
C ASN A 111 1.34 -5.36 -12.76
N GLU A 112 0.25 -4.63 -12.53
CA GLU A 112 -0.94 -4.57 -13.42
C GLU A 112 -0.85 -3.49 -14.52
N ALA A 113 -0.02 -2.45 -14.35
CA ALA A 113 0.07 -1.29 -15.24
C ALA A 113 0.62 -1.57 -16.67
N GLN A 114 0.51 -2.80 -17.16
CA GLN A 114 0.92 -3.23 -18.51
C GLN A 114 -0.20 -3.94 -19.32
N GLN A 115 -1.45 -3.99 -18.83
CA GLN A 115 -2.55 -4.65 -19.55
C GLN A 115 -3.49 -3.71 -20.34
N GLU A 116 -3.27 -2.39 -20.30
CA GLU A 116 -3.98 -1.43 -21.15
C GLU A 116 -3.08 -1.04 -22.33
N GLY A 117 -3.13 -1.84 -23.40
CA GLY A 117 -2.31 -1.64 -24.60
C GLY A 117 -2.34 -2.76 -25.63
N SER A 118 -3.12 -3.84 -25.39
CA SER A 118 -3.48 -4.82 -26.41
C SER A 118 -4.98 -4.72 -26.68
N SER A 119 -5.34 -3.72 -27.45
CA SER A 119 -6.55 -3.72 -28.27
C SER A 119 -6.09 -3.57 -29.70
N ASP A 120 -5.53 -4.66 -30.24
CA ASP A 120 -5.46 -4.88 -31.68
C ASP A 120 -6.75 -5.64 -32.05
N GLU A 121 -7.70 -4.92 -32.64
CA GLU A 121 -8.60 -5.39 -33.71
C GLU A 121 -9.22 -4.17 -34.43
#